data_AF-B5CZA8-F1
#
_entry.id   AF-B5CZA8-F1
#
_cell.length_a   1.000
_cell.length_b   1.000
_cell.length_c   1.000
_cell.angle_alpha   90.00
_cell.angle_beta   90.00
_cell.angle_gamma   90.00
#
_symmetry.space_group_name_H-M   'P 1'
#
loop_
_entity.id
_entity.type
_entity.pdbx_description
1 polymer ?
#
loop_
_entity_poly.entity_id
_entity_poly.type
_entity_poly.pdbx_seq_one_letter_code
_entity_poly.pdbx_strand_id
1 'polypeptide(L)' 'MTTYDIYFSDGSSSDNKGFSIKTPEKAIHMAEDMLVKGNSYIEDYAGGVISVVSSGGETVWSSPIPESKKK' A
#
# COMPACT_ATOMS: atom_id res chain seq x y z
N MET A 1 1.64 3.45 21.19
CA MET A 1 2.12 4.17 19.99
C MET A 1 1.33 3.65 18.82
N THR A 2 0.71 4.51 18.03
CA THR A 2 0.00 4.09 16.82
C THR A 2 1.01 3.80 15.73
N THR A 3 0.93 2.62 15.13
CA THR A 3 1.70 2.29 13.93
C THR A 3 0.78 2.27 12.70
N TYR A 4 1.38 2.34 11.52
CA TYR A 4 0.69 2.31 10.25
C TYR A 4 1.31 1.21 9.39
N ASP A 5 0.44 0.45 8.76
CA ASP A 5 0.75 -0.70 7.95
C ASP A 5 0.18 -0.50 6.56
N ILE A 6 0.87 -1.02 5.55
CA ILE A 6 0.50 -0.84 4.15
C ILE A 6 -0.14 -2.13 3.66
N TYR A 7 -1.38 -2.02 3.25
CA TYR A 7 -2.22 -3.06 2.67
C TYR A 7 -2.24 -2.94 1.16
N PHE A 8 -2.32 -4.08 0.48
CA PHE A 8 -2.40 -4.22 -0.96
C PHE A 8 -3.55 -5.16 -1.25
N SER A 9 -4.46 -4.76 -2.14
CA SER A 9 -5.63 -5.56 -2.48
C SER A 9 -5.87 -5.53 -3.98
N ASP A 10 -5.79 -6.67 -4.65
CA ASP A 10 -6.07 -6.82 -6.09
C ASP A 10 -7.57 -7.10 -6.37
N GLY A 11 -8.42 -7.09 -5.34
CA GLY A 11 -9.81 -7.50 -5.43
C GLY A 11 -10.00 -9.03 -5.39
N SER A 12 -8.98 -9.80 -5.80
CA SER A 12 -8.91 -11.26 -5.64
C SER A 12 -8.20 -11.67 -4.33
N SER A 13 -7.09 -11.01 -4.03
CA SER A 13 -6.28 -11.25 -2.82
C SER A 13 -5.97 -9.94 -2.12
N SER A 14 -5.85 -10.01 -0.79
CA SER A 14 -5.45 -8.89 0.05
C SER A 14 -4.28 -9.30 0.93
N ASP A 15 -3.19 -8.55 0.87
CA ASP A 15 -1.98 -8.76 1.63
C ASP A 15 -1.55 -7.49 2.35
N ASN A 16 -0.79 -7.64 3.43
CA ASN A 16 -0.25 -6.50 4.16
C ASN A 16 1.24 -6.67 4.41
N LYS A 17 2.00 -5.64 4.06
CA LYS A 17 3.33 -5.48 4.63
C LYS A 17 3.15 -4.68 5.93
N GLY A 18 3.24 -5.40 7.03
CA GLY A 18 3.26 -4.83 8.37
C GLY A 18 4.50 -3.95 8.60
N PHE A 19 4.55 -2.75 8.01
CA PHE A 19 5.69 -1.84 8.07
C PHE A 19 5.86 -1.16 9.43
N SER A 20 4.89 -1.28 10.34
CA SER A 20 4.98 -0.75 11.71
C SER A 20 5.45 0.71 11.75
N ILE A 21 4.95 1.54 10.82
CA ILE A 21 5.44 2.91 10.62
C ILE A 21 4.87 3.81 11.72
N LYS A 22 5.68 4.66 12.32
CA LYS A 22 5.23 5.48 13.47
C LYS A 22 4.33 6.67 13.10
N THR A 23 4.32 7.09 11.83
CA THR A 23 3.54 8.25 11.37
C THR A 23 2.81 7.95 10.06
N PRO A 24 1.60 8.51 9.86
CA PRO A 24 0.82 8.24 8.65
C PRO A 24 1.49 8.85 7.43
N GLU A 25 2.08 10.06 7.55
CA GLU A 25 2.77 10.74 6.44
C GLU A 25 3.92 9.92 5.88
N LYS A 26 4.72 9.27 6.75
CA LYS A 26 5.78 8.37 6.28
C LYS A 26 5.20 7.16 5.58
N ALA A 27 4.11 6.61 6.10
CA ALA A 27 3.48 5.43 5.51
C ALA A 27 2.89 5.75 4.13
N ILE A 28 2.25 6.90 3.98
CA ILE A 28 1.75 7.42 2.70
C ILE A 28 2.91 7.64 1.73
N HIS A 29 3.96 8.35 2.16
CA HIS A 29 5.12 8.60 1.30
C HIS A 29 5.82 7.31 0.86
N MET A 30 5.89 6.30 1.73
CA MET A 30 6.41 4.98 1.37
C MET A 30 5.49 4.24 0.40
N ALA A 31 4.18 4.29 0.61
CA ALA A 31 3.18 3.73 -0.30
C ALA A 31 3.29 4.37 -1.70
N GLU A 32 3.42 5.69 -1.77
CA GLU A 32 3.63 6.42 -3.02
C GLU A 32 4.98 6.12 -3.67
N ASP A 33 6.08 6.10 -2.91
CA ASP A 33 7.41 5.73 -3.45
C ASP A 33 7.40 4.30 -4.02
N MET A 34 6.66 3.38 -3.38
CA MET A 34 6.46 2.03 -3.91
C MET A 34 5.72 2.03 -5.24
N LEU A 35 4.64 2.81 -5.36
CA LEU A 35 3.90 2.99 -6.62
C LEU A 35 4.79 3.56 -7.73
N VAL A 36 5.60 4.57 -7.41
CA VAL A 36 6.46 5.27 -8.39
C VAL A 36 7.67 4.44 -8.78
N LYS A 37 8.35 3.79 -7.83
CA LYS A 37 9.51 2.94 -8.12
C LYS A 37 9.14 1.64 -8.82
N GLY A 38 7.89 1.20 -8.72
CA GLY A 38 7.45 -0.07 -9.29
C GLY A 38 8.16 -1.24 -8.59
N ASN A 39 7.83 -1.47 -7.33
CA ASN A 39 8.36 -2.61 -6.59
C ASN A 39 7.65 -3.91 -7.02
N SER A 40 8.25 -5.09 -6.81
CA SER A 40 7.62 -6.38 -7.22
C SER A 40 6.22 -6.60 -6.64
N TYR A 41 5.90 -6.01 -5.47
CA TYR A 41 4.54 -6.01 -4.92
C TYR A 41 3.57 -5.18 -5.78
N ILE A 42 3.97 -3.98 -6.22
CA ILE A 42 3.14 -3.15 -7.10
C ILE A 42 2.88 -3.84 -8.43
N GLU A 43 3.84 -4.64 -8.92
CA GLU A 43 3.65 -5.47 -10.11
C GLU A 43 2.74 -6.68 -9.87
N ASP A 44 2.84 -7.32 -8.69
CA ASP A 44 2.02 -8.49 -8.33
C ASP A 44 0.55 -8.10 -8.05
N TYR A 45 0.34 -6.97 -7.39
CA TYR A 45 -0.97 -6.35 -7.15
C TYR A 45 -1.28 -5.25 -8.18
N ALA A 46 -0.71 -5.34 -9.37
CA ALA A 46 -0.96 -4.38 -10.45
C ALA A 46 -2.44 -4.41 -10.88
N GLY A 47 -3.13 -3.29 -10.76
CA GLY A 47 -4.59 -3.24 -10.93
C GLY A 47 -5.37 -3.34 -9.62
N GLY A 48 -4.67 -3.57 -8.51
CA GLY A 48 -5.21 -3.50 -7.17
C GLY A 48 -5.24 -2.09 -6.57
N VAL A 49 -5.28 -2.04 -5.24
CA VAL A 49 -5.37 -0.84 -4.41
C VAL A 49 -4.40 -0.96 -3.26
N ILE A 50 -3.59 0.07 -3.06
CA ILE A 50 -2.71 0.21 -1.91
C ILE A 50 -3.40 1.10 -0.87
N SER A 51 -3.43 0.65 0.39
CA SER A 51 -4.10 1.37 1.48
C SER A 51 -3.20 1.41 2.71
N VAL A 52 -3.09 2.57 3.35
CA VAL A 52 -2.40 2.74 4.62
C VAL A 52 -3.42 2.64 5.73
N VAL A 53 -3.26 1.63 6.58
CA VAL A 53 -4.16 1.34 7.70
C VAL A 53 -3.38 1.50 9.01
N SER A 54 -3.96 2.24 9.94
CA SER A 54 -3.48 2.37 11.32
C SER A 54 -3.59 1.02 12.04
N SER A 55 -2.75 0.79 13.06
CA SER A 55 -2.85 -0.35 13.97
C SER A 55 -4.21 -0.45 14.67
N GLY A 56 -5.01 0.62 14.67
CA GLY A 56 -6.40 0.62 15.13
C GLY A 56 -7.43 0.13 14.10
N GLY A 57 -7.01 -0.22 12.88
CA GLY A 57 -7.90 -0.61 11.77
C GLY A 57 -8.43 0.56 10.94
N GLU A 58 -7.97 1.79 11.19
CA GLU A 58 -8.42 2.98 10.47
C GLU A 58 -7.61 3.19 9.18
N THR A 59 -8.29 3.19 8.03
CA THR A 59 -7.65 3.53 6.75
C THR A 59 -7.45 5.03 6.66
N VAL A 60 -6.20 5.48 6.69
CA VAL A 60 -5.85 6.92 6.64
C VAL A 60 -5.56 7.39 5.22
N TRP A 61 -5.23 6.48 4.32
CA TRP A 61 -4.96 6.79 2.92
C TRP A 61 -5.19 5.56 2.06
N SER A 62 -5.61 5.74 0.83
CA SER A 62 -5.66 4.69 -0.17
C SER A 62 -5.48 5.28 -1.56
N SER A 63 -4.91 4.48 -2.46
CA SER A 63 -4.70 4.86 -3.84
C SER A 63 -4.72 3.62 -4.74
N PRO A 64 -5.28 3.72 -5.96
CA PRO A 64 -5.24 2.62 -6.91
C PRO A 64 -3.80 2.34 -7.36
N ILE A 65 -3.46 1.06 -7.46
CA ILE A 65 -2.20 0.60 -8.02
C ILE A 65 -2.34 0.63 -9.54
N PRO A 66 -1.50 1.38 -10.27
CA PRO A 66 -1.59 1.42 -11.72
C PRO A 66 -1.38 0.02 -12.28
N GLU A 67 -2.27 -0.40 -13.18
CA GLU A 67 -2.08 -1.63 -13.95
C GLU A 67 -0.76 -1.52 -14.70
N SER A 68 0.19 -2.38 -14.36
CA SER A 68 1.44 -2.51 -15.09
C SER A 68 1.07 -2.93 -16.50
N LYS A 69 1.04 -1.95 -17.42
CA LYS A 69 0.80 -2.21 -18.84
C LYS A 69 2.02 -2.94 -19.39
N LYS A 70 2.14 -4.24 -19.10
CA LYS A 70 2.95 -5.15 -19.89
C LYS A 70 2.34 -5.17 -21.29
N LYS A 71 2.88 -4.30 -22.14
CA LYS A 71 2.60 -4.27 -23.58
C LYS A 71 3.43 -5.32 -24.28
#